data_AF-A0A2E8DSP8-F1
#
_entry.id   AF-A0A2E8DSP8-F1
#
_cell.length_a   1.000
_cell.length_b   1.000
_cell.length_c   1.000
_cell.angle_alpha   90.00
_cell.angle_beta   90.00
_cell.angle_gamma   90.00
#
_symmetry.space_group_name_H-M   'P 1'
#
loop_
_entity.id
_entity.type
_entity.pdbx_description
1 polymer ?
#
loop_
_entity_poly.entity_id
_entity_poly.type
_entity_poly.pdbx_seq_one_letter_code
_entity_poly.pdbx_strand_id
1 'polypeptide(L)'
;MRHLIRLIHMLSPIIMALVFAFIFGCSHHSAPTSSNIHPAHPISVKIDLTNPDQSENTLLIRQSERAKMPTGSTLVLSDEAIKYLQNMLEAYFAVGRRLAEDKYDTITSQSRIFLSALDQLKSVVNQEDRDMIQILERIHQYGQQLASSSSIQYARKHYGFLSHSLLDWLHKLALPVKIYGFVCGMAPHVPQKGVWLQSAAEVRNPYFGSTMLKCYSQTFKLTSSLTTQGGSNDQ
;
A
#
# COMPACT_ATOMS: atom_id res chain seq x y z
N MET A 1 -30.68 42.05 -43.85
CA MET A 1 -31.57 42.09 -42.66
C MET A 1 -32.68 41.02 -42.66
N ARG A 2 -33.42 40.76 -43.75
CA ARG A 2 -34.47 39.71 -43.77
C ARG A 2 -33.96 38.27 -43.54
N HIS A 3 -32.72 37.95 -43.91
CA HIS A 3 -32.15 36.61 -43.70
C HIS A 3 -31.61 36.37 -42.28
N LEU A 4 -31.19 37.43 -41.56
CA LEU A 4 -30.76 37.32 -40.15
C LEU A 4 -31.96 37.09 -39.21
N ILE A 5 -33.10 37.73 -39.49
CA ILE A 5 -34.34 37.58 -38.70
C ILE A 5 -34.88 36.15 -38.80
N ARG A 6 -34.82 35.51 -39.98
CA ARG A 6 -35.25 34.11 -40.17
C ARG A 6 -34.36 33.10 -39.44
N LEU A 7 -33.06 33.38 -39.26
CA LEU A 7 -32.16 32.50 -38.51
C LEU A 7 -32.44 32.55 -36.99
N ILE A 8 -32.80 33.72 -36.46
CA ILE A 8 -33.10 33.93 -35.03
C ILE A 8 -34.41 33.23 -34.63
N HIS A 9 -35.42 33.22 -35.51
CA HIS A 9 -36.69 32.51 -35.24
C HIS A 9 -36.57 30.98 -35.30
N MET A 10 -35.58 30.42 -36.01
CA MET A 10 -35.37 28.97 -36.12
C MET A 10 -34.58 28.38 -34.92
N LEU A 11 -33.85 29.21 -34.17
CA LEU A 11 -33.07 28.80 -32.99
C LEU A 11 -33.81 29.00 -31.66
N SER A 12 -34.90 29.78 -31.65
CA SER A 12 -35.69 30.07 -30.45
C SER A 12 -36.46 28.88 -29.83
N PRO A 13 -36.95 27.87 -30.57
CA PRO A 13 -37.66 26.74 -29.94
C PRO A 13 -36.71 25.67 -29.36
N ILE A 14 -35.43 25.65 -29.75
CA ILE A 14 -34.44 24.67 -29.26
C ILE A 14 -33.91 25.06 -27.86
N ILE A 15 -33.92 26.36 -27.53
CA ILE A 15 -33.47 26.87 -26.22
C ILE A 15 -34.56 26.77 -25.14
N MET A 16 -35.85 26.80 -25.51
CA MET A 16 -36.98 26.68 -24.56
C MET A 16 -37.29 25.24 -24.12
N ALA A 17 -36.70 24.22 -24.74
CA ALA A 17 -36.90 22.81 -24.39
C ALA A 17 -35.93 22.26 -23.32
N LEU A 18 -34.97 23.07 -22.84
CA LEU A 18 -34.01 22.67 -21.80
C LEU A 18 -34.28 23.24 -20.40
N VAL A 19 -35.42 23.93 -20.19
CA VAL A 19 -35.74 24.62 -18.92
C VAL A 19 -36.91 23.98 -18.14
N PHE A 20 -37.55 22.92 -18.66
CA PHE A 20 -38.73 22.29 -18.03
C PHE A 20 -38.54 20.83 -17.62
N ALA A 21 -37.48 20.53 -16.87
CA ALA A 21 -37.40 19.28 -16.10
C ALA A 21 -36.53 19.48 -14.87
N PHE A 22 -37.11 19.95 -13.76
CA PHE A 22 -36.71 19.63 -12.37
C PHE A 22 -37.56 20.43 -11.37
N ILE A 23 -38.87 20.15 -11.30
CA ILE A 23 -39.67 20.49 -10.11
C ILE A 23 -40.71 19.40 -9.85
N PHE A 24 -40.37 18.42 -9.01
CA PHE A 24 -41.24 17.56 -8.17
C PHE A 24 -40.28 16.70 -7.33
N GLY A 25 -40.23 16.69 -6.01
CA GLY A 25 -40.96 17.37 -4.96
C GLY A 25 -40.32 16.97 -3.63
N CYS A 26 -40.27 17.88 -2.66
CA CYS A 26 -39.97 17.56 -1.26
C CYS A 26 -41.26 17.12 -0.57
N SER A 27 -41.22 15.98 0.14
CA SER A 27 -42.14 15.71 1.24
C SER A 27 -41.34 15.38 2.50
N HIS A 28 -41.76 16.05 3.57
CA HIS A 28 -41.14 16.26 4.85
C HIS A 28 -41.65 15.20 5.85
N HIS A 29 -40.80 14.62 6.69
CA HIS A 29 -41.24 14.27 8.05
C HIS A 29 -40.09 14.24 9.07
N SER A 30 -40.19 15.23 9.95
CA SER A 30 -39.74 15.44 11.33
C SER A 30 -38.85 14.41 12.05
N ALA A 31 -37.81 14.95 12.69
CA ALA A 31 -37.12 14.40 13.85
C ALA A 31 -38.01 14.47 15.13
N PRO A 32 -37.59 13.80 16.22
CA PRO A 32 -37.22 14.60 17.39
C PRO A 32 -35.89 14.21 18.06
N THR A 33 -35.42 15.20 18.81
CA THR A 33 -34.20 15.43 19.57
C THR A 33 -33.99 14.60 20.85
N SER A 34 -32.71 14.32 21.18
CA SER A 34 -31.99 14.82 22.39
C SER A 34 -31.18 13.78 23.18
N SER A 35 -29.90 14.13 23.37
CA SER A 35 -29.00 13.90 24.52
C SER A 35 -28.73 12.48 25.05
N ASN A 36 -27.47 12.02 25.01
CA ASN A 36 -26.57 12.03 26.18
C ASN A 36 -25.15 11.53 25.85
N ILE A 37 -24.20 11.95 26.69
CA ILE A 37 -22.73 11.87 26.58
C ILE A 37 -22.17 10.59 27.27
N HIS A 38 -21.27 9.86 26.57
CA HIS A 38 -20.20 8.88 26.98
C HIS A 38 -20.50 7.72 27.99
N PRO A 39 -19.63 6.67 28.14
CA PRO A 39 -18.51 6.15 27.31
C PRO A 39 -18.55 4.61 27.01
N ALA A 40 -17.74 4.18 26.04
CA ALA A 40 -17.06 2.88 25.82
C ALA A 40 -17.71 1.52 26.23
N HIS A 41 -17.88 0.60 25.26
CA HIS A 41 -17.59 -0.85 25.37
C HIS A 41 -17.60 -1.55 23.96
N PRO A 42 -16.96 -2.73 23.81
CA PRO A 42 -16.49 -3.27 22.53
C PRO A 42 -17.62 -3.90 21.69
N ILE A 43 -17.58 -3.67 20.37
CA ILE A 43 -18.49 -4.32 19.42
C ILE A 43 -17.98 -5.74 19.13
N SER A 44 -18.68 -6.71 19.69
CA SER A 44 -18.68 -8.10 19.23
C SER A 44 -19.28 -8.14 17.82
N VAL A 45 -18.45 -8.42 16.81
CA VAL A 45 -18.93 -8.67 15.45
C VAL A 45 -19.61 -10.04 15.40
N LYS A 46 -20.92 -10.07 15.18
CA LYS A 46 -21.62 -11.29 14.74
C LYS A 46 -21.21 -11.59 13.31
N ILE A 47 -20.60 -12.75 13.10
CA ILE A 47 -20.26 -13.26 11.77
C ILE A 47 -21.48 -14.03 11.26
N ASP A 48 -22.02 -13.62 10.11
CA ASP A 48 -23.01 -14.36 9.34
C ASP A 48 -22.26 -15.40 8.48
N LEU A 49 -22.61 -16.68 8.67
CA LEU A 49 -21.89 -17.85 8.15
C LEU A 49 -22.42 -18.35 6.79
N THR A 50 -23.11 -17.51 6.01
CA THR A 50 -23.79 -17.95 4.78
C THR A 50 -23.05 -17.64 3.47
N ASN A 51 -21.81 -17.11 3.51
CA ASN A 51 -21.02 -16.85 2.30
C ASN A 51 -19.62 -17.50 2.35
N PRO A 52 -19.34 -18.55 1.53
CA PRO A 52 -18.09 -19.30 1.61
C PRO A 52 -16.85 -18.58 1.03
N ASP A 53 -16.99 -17.47 0.33
CA ASP A 53 -15.90 -16.88 -0.49
C ASP A 53 -14.94 -15.91 0.25
N GLN A 54 -15.13 -15.70 1.56
CA GLN A 54 -14.26 -14.80 2.37
C GLN A 54 -13.41 -15.52 3.44
N SER A 55 -13.48 -16.85 3.50
CA SER A 55 -12.86 -17.61 4.59
C SER A 55 -11.36 -17.87 4.42
N GLU A 56 -10.87 -18.02 3.18
CA GLU A 56 -9.45 -18.33 2.95
C GLU A 56 -8.52 -17.15 3.27
N ASN A 57 -8.90 -15.93 2.91
CA ASN A 57 -8.05 -14.75 3.13
C ASN A 57 -7.97 -14.36 4.62
N THR A 58 -8.99 -14.71 5.40
CA THR A 58 -9.05 -14.39 6.85
C THR A 58 -8.23 -15.37 7.69
N LEU A 59 -8.09 -16.62 7.24
CA LEU A 59 -7.34 -17.65 7.96
C LEU A 59 -5.82 -17.42 7.85
N LEU A 60 -5.34 -16.97 6.68
CA LEU A 60 -3.92 -16.67 6.43
C LEU A 60 -3.43 -15.47 7.26
N ILE A 61 -4.31 -14.49 7.52
CA ILE A 61 -3.95 -13.29 8.29
C ILE A 61 -3.81 -13.60 9.79
N ARG A 62 -4.65 -14.47 10.37
CA ARG A 62 -4.60 -14.80 11.81
C ARG A 62 -3.39 -15.64 12.21
N GLN A 63 -2.84 -16.45 11.31
CA GLN A 63 -1.64 -17.24 11.59
C GLN A 63 -0.37 -16.35 11.68
N SER A 64 -0.38 -15.20 11.00
CA SER A 64 0.72 -14.23 11.01
C SER A 64 0.83 -13.43 12.32
N GLU A 65 -0.28 -13.14 13.01
CA GLU A 65 -0.30 -12.24 14.17
C GLU A 65 0.14 -12.87 15.50
N ARG A 66 0.58 -14.15 15.52
CA ARG A 66 1.05 -14.82 16.75
C ARG A 66 2.32 -15.66 16.59
N ALA A 67 3.10 -15.42 15.54
CA ALA A 67 4.42 -16.05 15.43
C ALA A 67 5.44 -15.21 16.22
N LYS A 68 5.85 -15.75 17.39
CA LYS A 68 7.11 -15.40 18.03
C LYS A 68 8.20 -15.44 16.95
N MET A 69 8.91 -14.33 16.75
CA MET A 69 9.92 -14.16 15.71
C MET A 69 10.89 -15.36 15.76
N PRO A 70 10.92 -16.23 14.74
CA PRO A 70 11.87 -17.34 14.71
C PRO A 70 13.26 -16.72 14.63
N THR A 71 14.15 -17.13 15.53
CA THR A 71 15.59 -16.87 15.45
C THR A 71 16.16 -17.68 14.28
N GLY A 72 15.77 -17.31 13.06
CA GLY A 72 16.30 -17.87 11.82
C GLY A 72 17.63 -17.20 11.50
N SER A 73 18.59 -18.00 11.02
CA SER A 73 19.86 -17.52 10.50
C SER A 73 19.62 -16.43 9.45
N THR A 74 20.20 -15.25 9.67
CA THR A 74 20.14 -14.14 8.71
C THR A 74 20.77 -14.56 7.39
N LEU A 75 20.04 -14.41 6.29
CA LEU A 75 20.54 -14.73 4.95
C LEU A 75 21.55 -13.66 4.51
N VAL A 76 22.77 -14.10 4.19
CA VAL A 76 23.81 -13.28 3.57
C VAL A 76 23.70 -13.42 2.06
N LEU A 77 23.62 -12.30 1.36
CA LEU A 77 23.49 -12.25 -0.10
C LEU A 77 24.87 -12.09 -0.77
N SER A 78 25.03 -12.65 -1.97
CA SER A 78 26.19 -12.37 -2.83
C SER A 78 26.17 -10.93 -3.33
N ASP A 79 27.31 -10.41 -3.80
CA ASP A 79 27.40 -9.05 -4.36
C ASP A 79 26.43 -8.84 -5.53
N GLU A 80 26.26 -9.86 -6.37
CA GLU A 80 25.31 -9.83 -7.47
C GLU A 80 23.85 -9.77 -6.97
N ALA A 81 23.49 -10.59 -5.98
CA ALA A 81 22.17 -10.53 -5.35
C ALA A 81 21.92 -9.18 -4.66
N ILE A 82 22.94 -8.59 -4.03
CA ILE A 82 22.87 -7.25 -3.43
C ILE A 82 22.56 -6.19 -4.50
N LYS A 83 23.19 -6.26 -5.67
CA LYS A 83 22.90 -5.33 -6.78
C LYS A 83 21.44 -5.42 -7.24
N TYR A 84 20.91 -6.64 -7.43
CA TYR A 84 19.49 -6.80 -7.81
C TYR A 84 18.54 -6.33 -6.71
N LEU A 85 18.87 -6.59 -5.45
CA LEU A 85 18.14 -6.07 -4.29
C LEU A 85 18.09 -4.53 -4.29
N GLN A 86 19.22 -3.87 -4.54
CA GLN A 86 19.28 -2.40 -4.60
C GLN A 86 18.39 -1.85 -5.71
N ASN A 87 18.47 -2.41 -6.92
CA ASN A 87 17.61 -2.02 -8.04
C ASN A 87 16.12 -2.21 -7.70
N MET A 88 15.78 -3.33 -7.08
CA MET A 88 14.41 -3.62 -6.64
C MET A 88 13.92 -2.58 -5.62
N LEU A 89 14.73 -2.26 -4.61
CA LEU A 89 14.39 -1.27 -3.58
C LEU A 89 14.27 0.14 -4.15
N GLU A 90 15.15 0.54 -5.08
CA GLU A 90 15.08 1.85 -5.74
C GLU A 90 13.78 2.04 -6.50
N ALA A 91 13.34 1.03 -7.27
CA ALA A 91 12.06 1.05 -7.97
C ALA A 91 10.88 1.11 -7.00
N TYR A 92 10.90 0.31 -5.91
CA TYR A 92 9.90 0.39 -4.85
C TYR A 92 9.82 1.79 -4.22
N PHE A 93 10.97 2.40 -3.89
CA PHE A 93 10.99 3.76 -3.32
C PHE A 93 10.52 4.81 -4.34
N ALA A 94 10.78 4.62 -5.64
CA ALA A 94 10.27 5.49 -6.68
C ALA A 94 8.74 5.47 -6.73
N VAL A 95 8.12 4.29 -6.63
CA VAL A 95 6.66 4.14 -6.50
C VAL A 95 6.16 4.90 -5.26
N GLY A 96 6.77 4.68 -4.09
CA GLY A 96 6.39 5.37 -2.85
C GLY A 96 6.44 6.89 -2.95
N ARG A 97 7.50 7.45 -3.56
CA ARG A 97 7.63 8.90 -3.79
C ARG A 97 6.51 9.47 -4.67
N ARG A 98 6.16 8.80 -5.76
CA ARG A 98 5.05 9.25 -6.63
C ARG A 98 3.72 9.24 -5.91
N LEU A 99 3.42 8.17 -5.17
CA LEU A 99 2.18 8.07 -4.39
C LEU A 99 2.08 9.16 -3.31
N ALA A 100 3.22 9.52 -2.69
CA ALA A 100 3.31 10.61 -1.73
C ALA A 100 3.13 12.01 -2.37
N GLU A 101 3.38 12.13 -3.68
CA GLU A 101 3.15 13.36 -4.47
C GLU A 101 1.75 13.41 -5.10
N ASP A 102 0.85 12.46 -4.79
CA ASP A 102 -0.45 12.31 -5.45
C ASP A 102 -0.35 12.06 -6.97
N LYS A 103 0.77 11.46 -7.43
CA LYS A 103 1.02 11.18 -8.85
C LYS A 103 0.98 9.70 -9.17
N TYR A 104 0.47 9.38 -10.36
CA TYR A 104 0.24 8.01 -10.84
C TYR A 104 1.07 7.60 -12.07
N ASP A 105 1.58 8.58 -12.80
CA ASP A 105 2.22 8.41 -14.12
C ASP A 105 3.29 7.31 -14.24
N THR A 106 4.26 7.23 -13.31
CA THR A 106 5.37 6.26 -13.40
C THR A 106 5.17 5.02 -12.53
N ILE A 107 3.99 4.81 -11.94
CA ILE A 107 3.76 3.69 -11.01
C ILE A 107 3.91 2.35 -11.73
N THR A 108 3.25 2.20 -12.89
CA THR A 108 3.25 0.92 -13.62
C THR A 108 4.63 0.59 -14.18
N SER A 109 5.37 1.57 -14.71
CA SER A 109 6.72 1.35 -15.24
C SER A 109 7.72 1.02 -14.13
N GLN A 110 7.70 1.74 -13.01
CA GLN A 110 8.56 1.43 -11.86
C GLN A 110 8.25 0.07 -11.25
N SER A 111 6.98 -0.35 -11.26
CA SER A 111 6.59 -1.68 -10.79
C SER A 111 7.05 -2.81 -11.72
N ARG A 112 7.16 -2.57 -13.03
CA ARG A 112 7.80 -3.53 -13.96
C ARG A 112 9.31 -3.63 -13.75
N ILE A 113 9.97 -2.51 -13.45
CA ILE A 113 11.40 -2.51 -13.07
C ILE A 113 11.59 -3.30 -11.78
N PHE A 114 10.73 -3.08 -10.78
CA PHE A 114 10.71 -3.84 -9.53
C PHE A 114 10.63 -5.36 -9.79
N LEU A 115 9.66 -5.81 -10.61
CA LEU A 115 9.47 -7.22 -10.93
C LEU A 115 10.67 -7.82 -11.66
N SER A 116 11.21 -7.11 -12.65
CA SER A 116 12.40 -7.57 -13.37
C SER A 116 13.61 -7.74 -12.44
N ALA A 117 13.80 -6.81 -11.49
CA ALA A 117 14.88 -6.91 -10.50
C ALA A 117 14.65 -8.07 -9.51
N LEU A 118 13.39 -8.30 -9.11
CA LEU A 118 13.01 -9.44 -8.29
C LEU A 118 13.30 -10.78 -9.00
N ASP A 119 13.01 -10.89 -10.30
CA ASP A 119 13.27 -12.11 -11.06
C ASP A 119 14.78 -12.39 -11.19
N GLN A 120 15.58 -11.35 -11.45
CA GLN A 120 17.04 -11.45 -11.47
C GLN A 120 17.58 -11.89 -10.11
N LEU A 121 17.09 -11.28 -9.03
CA LEU A 121 17.44 -11.68 -7.67
C LEU A 121 17.10 -13.15 -7.41
N LYS A 122 15.89 -13.62 -7.76
CA LYS A 122 15.46 -15.01 -7.60
C LYS A 122 16.35 -15.98 -8.39
N SER A 123 16.90 -15.57 -9.53
CA SER A 123 17.78 -16.43 -10.33
C SER A 123 19.17 -16.67 -9.72
N VAL A 124 19.62 -15.81 -8.80
CA VAL A 124 20.95 -15.89 -8.19
C VAL A 124 20.91 -16.25 -6.70
N VAL A 125 19.73 -16.25 -6.08
CA VAL A 125 19.53 -16.68 -4.71
C VAL A 125 18.98 -18.10 -4.71
N ASN A 126 19.80 -19.06 -4.26
CA ASN A 126 19.33 -20.41 -3.96
C ASN A 126 18.52 -20.35 -2.67
N GLN A 127 17.19 -20.47 -2.79
CA GLN A 127 16.29 -20.42 -1.65
C GLN A 127 15.47 -21.69 -1.54
N GLU A 128 15.73 -22.44 -0.48
CA GLU A 128 15.06 -23.71 -0.16
C GLU A 128 14.09 -23.57 1.02
N ASP A 129 14.18 -22.47 1.77
CA ASP A 129 13.25 -22.16 2.85
C ASP A 129 11.86 -21.83 2.27
N ARG A 130 10.89 -22.67 2.62
CA ARG A 130 9.50 -22.56 2.15
C ARG A 130 8.85 -21.23 2.54
N ASP A 131 9.14 -20.70 3.72
CA ASP A 131 8.58 -19.43 4.17
C ASP A 131 9.16 -18.28 3.35
N MET A 132 10.47 -18.32 3.06
CA MET A 132 11.13 -17.34 2.18
C MET A 132 10.57 -17.36 0.77
N ILE A 133 10.34 -18.56 0.21
CA ILE A 133 9.72 -18.72 -1.11
C ILE A 133 8.33 -18.09 -1.12
N GLN A 134 7.49 -18.39 -0.13
CA GLN A 134 6.13 -17.83 -0.04
C GLN A 134 6.13 -16.30 0.09
N ILE A 135 7.08 -15.74 0.84
CA ILE A 135 7.23 -14.28 0.95
C ILE A 135 7.58 -13.68 -0.42
N LEU A 136 8.54 -14.27 -1.15
CA LEU A 136 8.94 -13.80 -2.48
C LEU A 136 7.79 -13.89 -3.50
N GLU A 137 6.97 -14.95 -3.44
CA GLU A 137 5.78 -15.06 -4.29
C GLU A 137 4.72 -13.99 -3.97
N ARG A 138 4.49 -13.65 -2.70
CA ARG A 138 3.62 -12.53 -2.33
C ARG A 138 4.16 -11.18 -2.83
N ILE A 139 5.47 -10.96 -2.71
CA ILE A 139 6.15 -9.76 -3.23
C ILE A 139 5.92 -9.67 -4.74
N HIS A 140 6.14 -10.76 -5.47
CA HIS A 140 5.92 -10.82 -6.91
C HIS A 140 4.46 -10.53 -7.27
N GLN A 141 3.49 -11.20 -6.61
CA GLN A 141 2.06 -10.99 -6.82
C GLN A 141 1.66 -9.52 -6.64
N TYR A 142 2.05 -8.89 -5.53
CA TYR A 142 1.68 -7.48 -5.29
C TYR A 142 2.42 -6.51 -6.21
N GLY A 143 3.66 -6.84 -6.61
CA GLY A 143 4.35 -6.13 -7.69
C GLY A 143 3.59 -6.18 -9.01
N GLN A 144 3.02 -7.34 -9.37
CA GLN A 144 2.19 -7.49 -10.57
C GLN A 144 0.92 -6.66 -10.50
N GLN A 145 0.23 -6.65 -9.34
CA GLN A 145 -0.96 -5.79 -9.15
C GLN A 145 -0.60 -4.30 -9.33
N LEU A 146 0.55 -3.83 -8.85
CA LEU A 146 1.00 -2.46 -9.10
C LEU A 146 1.32 -2.21 -10.59
N ALA A 147 1.97 -3.16 -11.26
CA ALA A 147 2.32 -3.08 -12.67
C ALA A 147 1.10 -3.07 -13.61
N SER A 148 -0.02 -3.65 -13.16
CA SER A 148 -1.31 -3.64 -13.86
C SER A 148 -2.32 -2.66 -13.26
N SER A 149 -1.90 -1.80 -12.32
CA SER A 149 -2.81 -0.85 -11.70
C SER A 149 -3.46 0.09 -12.71
N SER A 150 -4.62 0.62 -12.34
CA SER A 150 -5.44 1.50 -13.18
C SER A 150 -5.75 2.85 -12.52
N SER A 151 -5.44 3.01 -11.24
CA SER A 151 -5.72 4.22 -10.46
C SER A 151 -4.75 4.38 -9.29
N ILE A 152 -4.65 5.60 -8.77
CA ILE A 152 -3.83 5.89 -7.58
C ILE A 152 -4.36 5.19 -6.33
N GLN A 153 -5.69 5.04 -6.18
CA GLN A 153 -6.29 4.35 -5.03
C GLN A 153 -5.94 2.86 -5.06
N TYR A 154 -6.03 2.23 -6.24
CA TYR A 154 -5.63 0.85 -6.42
C TYR A 154 -4.12 0.68 -6.15
N ALA A 155 -3.30 1.59 -6.68
CA ALA A 155 -1.85 1.58 -6.43
C ALA A 155 -1.52 1.71 -4.93
N ARG A 156 -2.15 2.62 -4.19
CA ARG A 156 -1.94 2.79 -2.74
C ARG A 156 -2.25 1.53 -1.95
N LYS A 157 -3.37 0.87 -2.28
CA LYS A 157 -3.75 -0.40 -1.66
C LYS A 157 -2.68 -1.45 -1.87
N HIS A 158 -2.33 -1.74 -3.13
CA HIS A 158 -1.37 -2.80 -3.45
C HIS A 158 0.07 -2.46 -3.05
N TYR A 159 0.43 -1.17 -3.01
CA TYR A 159 1.68 -0.72 -2.42
C TYR A 159 1.76 -1.04 -0.92
N GLY A 160 0.65 -0.91 -0.18
CA GLY A 160 0.61 -1.32 1.23
C GLY A 160 0.84 -2.81 1.43
N PHE A 161 0.18 -3.66 0.63
CA PHE A 161 0.41 -5.11 0.66
C PHE A 161 1.84 -5.51 0.27
N LEU A 162 2.38 -4.87 -0.78
CA LEU A 162 3.78 -5.05 -1.19
C LEU A 162 4.74 -4.65 -0.07
N SER A 163 4.51 -3.48 0.54
CA SER A 163 5.38 -2.96 1.61
C SER A 163 5.44 -3.88 2.82
N HIS A 164 4.30 -4.48 3.19
CA HIS A 164 4.26 -5.46 4.27
C HIS A 164 5.07 -6.71 3.93
N SER A 165 4.84 -7.31 2.74
CA SER A 165 5.56 -8.52 2.32
C SER A 165 7.06 -8.25 2.15
N LEU A 166 7.43 -7.07 1.65
CA LEU A 166 8.81 -6.63 1.52
C LEU A 166 9.48 -6.49 2.89
N LEU A 167 8.80 -5.93 3.89
CA LEU A 167 9.33 -5.85 5.25
C LEU A 167 9.60 -7.23 5.85
N ASP A 168 8.67 -8.19 5.69
CA ASP A 168 8.84 -9.56 6.16
C ASP A 168 10.11 -10.19 5.59
N TRP A 169 10.35 -9.96 4.29
CA TRP A 169 11.54 -10.46 3.61
C TRP A 169 12.81 -9.77 4.07
N LEU A 170 12.82 -8.43 4.16
CA LEU A 170 14.01 -7.67 4.55
C LEU A 170 14.46 -8.00 5.98
N HIS A 171 13.55 -8.37 6.89
CA HIS A 171 13.91 -8.87 8.23
C HIS A 171 14.71 -10.19 8.22
N LYS A 172 14.72 -10.90 7.10
CA LYS A 172 15.44 -12.18 6.94
C LYS A 172 16.85 -11.98 6.36
N LEU A 173 17.19 -10.76 5.94
CA LEU A 173 18.44 -10.46 5.23
C LEU A 173 19.41 -9.66 6.10
N ALA A 174 20.71 -9.86 5.85
CA ALA A 174 21.73 -8.91 6.26
C ALA A 174 21.74 -7.73 5.28
N LEU A 175 21.10 -6.62 5.66
CA LEU A 175 20.89 -5.49 4.76
C LEU A 175 22.15 -4.63 4.59
N PRO A 176 22.66 -4.43 3.36
CA PRO A 176 23.82 -3.58 3.11
C PRO A 176 23.48 -2.09 3.12
N VAL A 177 22.20 -1.75 3.21
CA VAL A 177 21.69 -0.38 3.10
C VAL A 177 20.80 -0.02 4.29
N LYS A 178 20.84 1.25 4.67
CA LYS A 178 19.95 1.79 5.69
C LYS A 178 18.59 2.09 5.08
N ILE A 179 17.54 1.51 5.65
CA ILE A 179 16.15 1.73 5.22
C ILE A 179 15.38 2.32 6.39
N TYR A 180 14.57 3.34 6.11
CA TYR A 180 13.69 3.96 7.08
C TYR A 180 12.28 3.42 6.90
N GLY A 181 11.69 2.90 7.98
CA GLY A 181 10.35 2.37 8.00
C GLY A 181 9.40 3.26 8.80
N PHE A 182 8.14 3.27 8.39
CA PHE A 182 7.08 4.05 9.00
C PHE A 182 5.77 3.27 8.98
N VAL A 183 4.91 3.54 9.95
CA VAL A 183 3.57 2.96 10.03
C VAL A 183 2.53 4.07 9.98
N CYS A 184 1.53 3.93 9.13
CA CYS A 184 0.36 4.79 9.15
C CYS A 184 -0.60 4.24 10.21
N GLY A 185 -1.12 5.06 11.13
CA GLY A 185 -2.06 4.57 12.14
C GLY A 185 -3.49 4.40 11.62
N MET A 186 -3.73 4.77 10.35
CA MET A 186 -5.05 5.13 9.85
C MET A 186 -5.37 4.60 8.45
N ALA A 187 -4.44 3.95 7.73
CA ALA A 187 -4.73 3.48 6.38
C ALA A 187 -5.58 2.19 6.46
N PRO A 188 -6.89 2.22 6.16
CA PRO A 188 -7.82 1.17 6.55
C PRO A 188 -7.84 -0.01 5.58
N HIS A 189 -7.26 0.14 4.39
CA HIS A 189 -7.31 -0.84 3.30
C HIS A 189 -5.98 -1.57 3.07
N VAL A 190 -5.06 -1.46 4.02
CA VAL A 190 -3.71 -2.02 3.93
C VAL A 190 -3.36 -2.80 5.21
N PRO A 191 -2.53 -3.85 5.12
CA PRO A 191 -2.12 -4.62 6.30
C PRO A 191 -1.45 -3.76 7.37
N GLN A 192 -1.62 -4.15 8.64
CA GLN A 192 -0.97 -3.52 9.81
C GLN A 192 -1.12 -2.00 9.86
N LYS A 193 -2.28 -1.48 9.43
CA LYS A 193 -2.60 -0.04 9.33
C LYS A 193 -1.73 0.76 8.35
N GLY A 194 -0.79 0.11 7.64
CA GLY A 194 -0.03 0.67 6.51
C GLY A 194 1.43 0.92 6.82
N VAL A 195 2.26 -0.12 6.75
CA VAL A 195 3.72 0.03 6.85
C VAL A 195 4.33 0.38 5.50
N TRP A 196 5.23 1.36 5.44
CA TRP A 196 6.02 1.65 4.24
C TRP A 196 7.49 1.89 4.56
N LEU A 197 8.32 1.75 3.53
CA LEU A 197 9.76 1.93 3.60
C LEU A 197 10.20 3.08 2.66
N GLN A 198 11.28 3.77 3.02
CA GLN A 198 11.89 4.83 2.22
C GLN A 198 13.41 4.91 2.45
N SER A 199 14.13 5.44 1.47
CA SER A 199 15.59 5.62 1.53
C SER A 199 16.04 6.83 2.37
N ALA A 200 15.13 7.76 2.68
CA ALA A 200 15.44 8.99 3.42
C ALA A 200 14.73 9.01 4.78
N ALA A 201 15.25 9.79 5.74
CA ALA A 201 14.60 9.98 7.04
C ALA A 201 13.37 10.90 6.97
N GLU A 202 13.31 11.79 5.98
CA GLU A 202 12.24 12.77 5.84
C GLU A 202 10.94 12.07 5.42
N VAL A 203 9.96 12.02 6.33
CA VAL A 203 8.69 11.29 6.13
C VAL A 203 7.95 11.78 4.89
N ARG A 204 7.50 10.83 4.06
CA ARG A 204 6.60 11.09 2.93
C ARG A 204 5.56 9.97 2.82
N ASN A 205 4.36 10.22 3.35
CA ASN A 205 3.29 9.22 3.45
C ASN A 205 2.69 8.90 2.06
N PRO A 206 2.88 7.67 1.54
CA PRO A 206 2.40 7.30 0.21
C PRO A 206 0.88 7.03 0.17
N TYR A 207 0.24 6.76 1.30
CA TYR A 207 -1.17 6.39 1.37
C TYR A 207 -2.11 7.59 1.31
N PHE A 208 -1.68 8.71 1.86
CA PHE A 208 -2.50 9.92 1.94
C PHE A 208 -1.96 11.09 1.12
N GLY A 209 -0.77 10.95 0.52
CA GLY A 209 -0.20 11.96 -0.37
C GLY A 209 0.03 13.29 0.34
N SER A 210 -0.18 14.38 -0.40
CA SER A 210 -0.01 15.76 0.09
C SER A 210 -0.89 16.08 1.31
N THR A 211 -2.08 15.49 1.40
CA THR A 211 -3.06 15.73 2.49
C THR A 211 -2.50 15.37 3.87
N MET A 212 -1.71 14.28 3.98
CA MET A 212 -1.12 13.86 5.25
C MET A 212 0.34 13.44 5.07
N LEU A 213 1.10 14.20 4.28
CA LEU A 213 2.44 13.84 3.82
C LEU A 213 3.41 13.48 4.95
N LYS A 214 3.26 14.11 6.11
CA LYS A 214 4.13 13.91 7.29
C LYS A 214 3.51 13.03 8.37
N CYS A 215 2.32 12.46 8.15
CA CYS A 215 1.61 11.68 9.15
C CYS A 215 2.15 10.24 9.23
N TYR A 216 2.54 9.82 10.43
CA TYR A 216 2.90 8.45 10.79
C TYR A 216 2.57 8.24 12.27
N SER A 217 2.32 7.00 12.68
CA SER A 217 2.14 6.63 14.09
C SER A 217 3.41 6.05 14.71
N GLN A 218 4.25 5.39 13.91
CA GLN A 218 5.51 4.78 14.35
C GLN A 218 6.57 4.90 13.27
N THR A 219 7.84 4.85 13.67
CA THR A 219 8.99 4.80 12.77
C THR A 219 10.04 3.82 13.30
N PHE A 220 10.78 3.21 12.40
CA PHE A 220 11.87 2.28 12.70
C PHE A 220 12.96 2.40 11.64
N LYS A 221 14.12 1.79 11.91
CA LYS A 221 15.24 1.70 10.96
C LYS A 221 15.57 0.24 10.76
N LEU A 222 15.76 -0.17 9.52
CA LEU A 222 16.39 -1.45 9.20
C LEU A 222 17.86 -1.16 8.94
N THR A 223 18.73 -1.74 9.77
CA THR A 223 20.19 -1.64 9.69
C THR A 223 20.78 -3.04 9.81
N SER A 224 21.89 -3.31 9.11
CA SER A 224 22.66 -4.54 9.29
C SER A 224 22.98 -4.74 10.78
N SER A 225 22.50 -5.84 11.36
CA SER A 225 23.03 -6.35 12.63
C SER A 225 24.15 -7.34 12.33
N LEU A 226 25.28 -6.85 11.83
CA LEU A 226 26.55 -7.55 12.02
C LEU A 226 27.18 -7.02 13.31
N THR A 227 26.55 -7.29 14.46
CA THR A 227 27.29 -7.31 15.71
C THR A 227 27.98 -8.66 15.79
N THR A 228 29.23 -8.69 15.35
CA THR A 228 30.23 -9.61 15.89
C THR A 228 30.20 -9.48 17.42
N GLN A 229 29.51 -10.40 18.08
CA GLN A 229 29.86 -10.77 19.46
C GLN A 229 31.22 -11.45 19.36
N GLY A 230 32.27 -10.65 19.27
CA GLY A 230 33.63 -11.09 19.52
C GLY A 230 33.67 -11.58 20.97
N GLY A 231 33.91 -12.88 21.13
CA GLY A 231 34.21 -13.46 22.42
C GLY A 231 35.39 -12.75 23.05
N SER A 232 35.16 -12.16 24.21
CA SER A 232 36.20 -11.84 25.19
C SER A 232 36.18 -12.97 26.22
N ASN A 233 36.80 -14.09 25.87
CA ASN A 233 37.48 -14.94 26.85
C ASN A 233 38.98 -14.67 26.70
N ASP A 234 39.67 -14.70 27.84
CA ASP A 234 41.10 -14.46 28.10
C ASP A 234 41.41 -12.96 28.33
N GLN A 235 41.82 -12.48 29.52
CA GLN A 235 42.47 -13.05 30.70
C GLN A 235 42.02 -12.34 31.99
#